data_AF-A0A1A0H7U8-F1
#
_entry.id   AF-A0A1A0H7U8-F1
#
_cell.length_a   1.000
_cell.length_b   1.000
_cell.length_c   1.000
_cell.angle_alpha   90.00
_cell.angle_beta   90.00
_cell.angle_gamma   90.00
#
_symmetry.space_group_name_H-M   'P 1'
#
loop_
_entity.id
_entity.type
_entity.pdbx_description
1 polymer ?
#
loop_
_entity_poly.entity_id
_entity_poly.type
_entity_poly.pdbx_seq_one_letter_code
_entity_poly.pdbx_strand_id
1 'polypeptide(L)'
;MPFRFPVKFQLPQHCYLNGRVIKDHFKRLQYAEHEVTRKALKYIARNTELPAKARLEAQLQLTAMPHYTSITQIKDRCIASGHSRAVISDFKLNRTAFRERARAGQIPGVTKASW
;
A
#
# COMPACT_ATOMS: atom_id res chain seq x y z
N MET A 1 -13.64 -8.44 21.97
CA MET A 1 -13.60 -8.88 20.56
C MET A 1 -12.14 -9.04 20.14
N PRO A 2 -11.75 -10.13 19.46
CA PRO A 2 -10.39 -10.29 18.94
C PRO A 2 -10.07 -9.21 17.90
N PHE A 3 -8.79 -8.83 17.83
CA PHE A 3 -8.31 -7.88 16.82
C PHE A 3 -8.48 -8.49 15.41
N ARG A 4 -8.92 -7.70 14.44
CA ARG A 4 -9.26 -8.18 13.08
C ARG A 4 -8.07 -8.79 12.34
N PHE A 5 -6.85 -8.40 12.69
CA PHE A 5 -5.63 -8.77 11.98
C PHE A 5 -4.73 -9.64 12.87
N PRO A 6 -3.81 -10.43 12.28
CA PRO A 6 -2.91 -11.30 13.05
C PRO A 6 -1.98 -10.52 14.00
N VAL A 7 -1.58 -9.31 13.61
CA VAL A 7 -0.64 -8.46 14.34
C VAL A 7 -1.34 -7.16 14.73
N LYS A 8 -1.10 -6.68 15.95
CA LYS A 8 -1.61 -5.39 16.43
C LYS A 8 -0.75 -4.25 15.84
N PHE A 9 -1.40 -3.19 15.37
CA PHE A 9 -0.72 -2.01 14.82
C PHE A 9 -1.44 -0.72 15.22
N GLN A 10 -0.75 0.41 15.06
CA GLN A 10 -1.28 1.73 15.36
C GLN A 10 -2.15 2.25 14.21
N LEU A 11 -3.27 2.92 14.53
CA LEU A 11 -4.14 3.50 13.50
C LEU A 11 -3.47 4.71 12.82
N PRO A 12 -3.69 4.91 11.51
CA PRO A 12 -3.08 6.02 10.79
C PRO A 12 -3.63 7.37 11.28
N GLN A 13 -2.71 8.27 11.64
CA GLN A 13 -3.03 9.61 12.10
C GLN A 13 -3.32 10.54 10.91
N HIS A 14 -4.21 11.52 11.08
CA HIS A 14 -4.57 12.54 10.08
C HIS A 14 -5.22 12.00 8.79
N CYS A 15 -5.99 10.91 8.87
CA CYS A 15 -6.79 10.41 7.75
C CYS A 15 -8.21 10.04 8.18
N TYR A 16 -9.12 10.01 7.21
CA TYR A 16 -10.46 9.52 7.42
C TYR A 16 -10.45 8.00 7.61
N LEU A 17 -10.80 7.57 8.82
CA LEU A 17 -10.82 6.16 9.18
C LEU A 17 -12.03 5.45 8.58
N ASN A 18 -11.75 4.40 7.83
CA ASN A 18 -12.73 3.46 7.28
C ASN A 18 -12.15 2.06 7.42
N GLY A 19 -12.97 1.02 7.61
CA GLY A 19 -12.51 -0.36 7.66
C GLY A 19 -11.66 -0.78 6.44
N ARG A 20 -11.89 -0.17 5.27
CA ARG A 20 -11.05 -0.37 4.07
C ARG A 20 -9.69 0.33 4.16
N VAL A 21 -9.62 1.50 4.78
CA VAL A 21 -8.38 2.25 5.01
C VAL A 21 -7.54 1.53 6.05
N ILE A 22 -8.16 1.06 7.13
CA ILE A 22 -7.48 0.28 8.19
C ILE A 22 -6.87 -1.00 7.60
N LYS A 23 -7.62 -1.74 6.79
CA LYS A 23 -7.12 -2.95 6.10
C LYS A 23 -5.94 -2.63 5.17
N ASP A 24 -6.00 -1.49 4.48
CA ASP A 24 -4.95 -1.07 3.57
C ASP A 24 -3.69 -0.59 4.30
N HIS A 25 -3.86 0.10 5.43
CA HIS A 25 -2.77 0.50 6.31
C HIS A 25 -2.03 -0.71 6.89
N PHE A 26 -2.75 -1.72 7.40
CA PHE A 26 -2.16 -2.99 7.85
C PHE A 26 -1.27 -3.62 6.78
N LYS A 27 -1.78 -3.72 5.54
CA LYS A 27 -1.01 -4.29 4.41
C LYS A 27 0.25 -3.49 4.11
N ARG A 28 0.22 -2.15 4.21
CA ARG A 28 1.41 -1.31 4.02
C ARG A 28 2.47 -1.57 5.09
N LEU A 29 2.07 -1.68 6.36
CA LEU A 29 2.97 -1.99 7.47
C LEU A 29 3.64 -3.35 7.27
N GLN A 30 2.83 -4.38 6.98
CA GLN A 30 3.35 -5.73 6.82
C GLN A 30 4.20 -5.90 5.56
N TYR A 31 3.89 -5.16 4.49
CA TYR A 31 4.75 -5.10 3.32
C TYR A 31 6.10 -4.48 3.67
N ALA A 32 6.13 -3.36 4.41
CA ALA A 32 7.37 -2.69 4.80
C ALA A 32 8.26 -3.59 5.66
N GLU A 33 7.69 -4.33 6.61
CA GLU A 33 8.42 -5.30 7.45
C GLU A 33 9.05 -6.43 6.63
N HIS A 34 8.37 -6.93 5.59
CA HIS A 34 8.80 -8.10 4.81
C HIS A 34 9.32 -7.76 3.41
N GLU A 35 9.60 -6.49 3.14
CA GLU A 35 10.04 -6.07 1.81
C GLU A 35 11.38 -6.72 1.44
N VAL A 36 12.34 -6.66 2.36
CA VAL A 36 13.70 -7.19 2.15
C VAL A 36 13.68 -8.70 1.97
N THR A 37 12.97 -9.42 2.84
CA THR A 37 12.87 -10.89 2.79
C THR A 37 12.22 -11.35 1.49
N ARG A 38 11.11 -10.71 1.10
CA ARG A 38 10.40 -11.05 -0.14
C ARG A 38 11.25 -10.72 -1.38
N LYS A 39 12.00 -9.62 -1.38
CA LYS A 39 12.95 -9.27 -2.46
C LYS A 39 14.07 -10.29 -2.57
N ALA A 40 14.68 -10.68 -1.46
CA ALA A 40 15.75 -11.68 -1.43
C ALA A 40 15.27 -13.04 -1.98
N LEU A 41 14.12 -13.54 -1.52
CA LEU A 41 13.57 -14.79 -2.03
C LEU A 41 13.22 -14.72 -3.52
N LYS A 42 12.69 -13.58 -3.98
CA LYS A 42 12.36 -13.35 -5.39
C LYS A 42 13.62 -13.31 -6.26
N TYR A 43 14.73 -12.78 -5.75
CA TYR A 43 16.02 -12.82 -6.42
C TYR A 43 16.52 -14.27 -6.54
N ILE A 44 16.56 -15.00 -5.42
CA ILE A 44 17.03 -16.40 -5.38
C ILE A 44 16.21 -17.28 -6.34
N ALA A 45 14.87 -17.18 -6.29
CA ALA A 45 14.00 -17.99 -7.14
C ALA A 45 14.23 -17.77 -8.64
N ARG A 46 14.59 -16.54 -9.04
CA ARG A 46 14.76 -16.14 -10.44
C ARG A 46 16.20 -16.27 -10.95
N ASN A 47 17.18 -16.38 -10.07
CA ASN A 47 18.58 -16.51 -10.47
C ASN A 47 18.83 -17.89 -11.10
N THR A 48 19.29 -17.91 -12.35
CA THR A 48 19.58 -19.13 -13.11
C THR A 48 20.92 -19.78 -12.75
N GLU A 49 21.83 -19.04 -12.13
CA GLU A 49 23.16 -19.52 -11.71
C GLU A 49 23.08 -20.38 -10.44
N LEU A 50 22.03 -20.20 -9.64
CA LEU A 50 21.84 -20.93 -8.39
C LEU A 50 21.33 -22.36 -8.64
N PRO A 51 21.64 -23.31 -7.74
CA PRO A 51 21.13 -24.67 -7.82
C PRO A 51 19.61 -24.73 -7.88
N ALA A 52 19.06 -25.62 -8.70
CA ALA A 52 17.60 -25.77 -8.89
C ALA A 52 16.84 -26.01 -7.57
N LYS A 53 17.45 -26.75 -6.62
CA LYS A 53 16.88 -26.99 -5.30
C LYS A 53 16.69 -25.69 -4.50
N ALA A 54 17.70 -24.82 -4.47
CA ALA A 54 17.64 -23.55 -3.74
C ALA A 54 16.59 -22.61 -4.35
N ARG A 55 16.47 -22.60 -5.69
CA ARG A 55 15.45 -21.83 -6.40
C ARG A 55 14.04 -22.31 -6.07
N LEU A 56 13.83 -23.63 -6.06
CA LEU A 56 12.55 -24.25 -5.72
C LEU A 56 12.16 -23.94 -4.28
N GLU A 57 13.09 -24.06 -3.34
CA GLU A 57 12.87 -23.75 -1.93
C GLU A 57 12.44 -22.28 -1.75
N ALA A 58 13.16 -21.34 -2.37
CA ALA A 58 12.79 -19.92 -2.32
C ALA A 58 11.40 -19.67 -2.93
N GLN A 59 11.03 -20.38 -4.00
CA GLN A 59 9.71 -20.28 -4.62
C GLN A 59 8.60 -20.83 -3.72
N LEU A 60 8.85 -21.94 -3.01
CA LEU A 60 7.92 -22.50 -2.03
C LEU A 60 7.73 -21.54 -0.85
N GLN A 61 8.81 -20.98 -0.32
CA GLN A 61 8.76 -19.98 0.74
C GLN A 61 7.97 -18.73 0.31
N LEU A 62 8.20 -18.21 -0.90
CA LEU A 62 7.43 -17.07 -1.46
C LEU A 62 5.93 -17.35 -1.56
N THR A 63 5.57 -18.60 -1.89
CA THR A 63 4.18 -19.04 -2.04
C THR A 63 3.51 -19.22 -0.68
N ALA A 64 4.27 -19.68 0.33
CA ALA A 64 3.80 -19.82 1.70
C ALA A 64 3.60 -18.47 2.42
N MET A 65 4.28 -17.40 1.98
CA MET A 65 4.12 -16.06 2.59
C MET A 65 2.66 -15.57 2.51
N PRO A 66 2.13 -14.92 3.57
CA PRO A 66 0.78 -14.39 3.55
C PRO A 66 0.57 -13.34 2.46
N HIS A 67 -0.62 -13.33 1.83
CA HIS A 67 -0.93 -12.40 0.73
C HIS A 67 -0.77 -10.92 1.08
N TYR A 68 -1.02 -10.52 2.33
CA TYR A 68 -0.90 -9.12 2.76
C TYR A 68 0.54 -8.59 2.75
N THR A 69 1.54 -9.46 2.59
CA THR A 69 2.96 -9.10 2.43
C THR A 69 3.33 -8.71 0.99
N SER A 70 2.39 -8.85 0.04
CA SER A 70 2.64 -8.54 -1.36
C SER A 70 2.31 -7.09 -1.71
N ILE A 71 3.23 -6.42 -2.43
CA ILE A 71 3.03 -5.06 -2.96
C ILE A 71 1.76 -4.94 -3.81
N THR A 72 1.41 -6.00 -4.56
CA THR A 72 0.24 -6.02 -5.45
C THR A 72 -1.09 -5.86 -4.72
N GLN A 73 -1.13 -6.07 -3.40
CA GLN A 73 -2.34 -5.92 -2.60
C GLN A 73 -2.57 -4.49 -2.11
N ILE A 74 -1.55 -3.64 -2.15
CA ILE A 74 -1.65 -2.25 -1.67
C ILE A 74 -2.42 -1.44 -2.71
N LYS A 75 -3.36 -0.60 -2.26
CA LYS A 75 -4.13 0.27 -3.15
C LYS A 75 -4.20 1.69 -2.60
N ASP A 76 -3.96 2.66 -3.46
CA ASP A 76 -4.05 4.06 -3.03
C ASP A 76 -5.48 4.45 -2.70
N ARG A 77 -5.61 5.15 -1.57
CA ARG A 77 -6.88 5.64 -1.04
C ARG A 77 -6.74 7.11 -0.72
N CYS A 78 -7.83 7.84 -0.94
CA CYS A 78 -7.98 9.22 -0.55
C CYS A 78 -7.86 9.34 0.97
N ILE A 79 -6.97 10.22 1.44
CA ILE A 79 -6.80 10.50 2.88
C ILE A 79 -8.05 11.14 3.48
N ALA A 80 -8.75 11.97 2.71
CA ALA A 80 -9.93 12.71 3.19
C ALA A 80 -11.22 11.86 3.25
N SER A 81 -11.35 10.85 2.39
CA SER A 81 -12.63 10.14 2.20
C SER A 81 -12.53 8.62 2.16
N GLY A 82 -11.33 8.04 2.10
CA GLY A 82 -11.09 6.59 2.00
C GLY A 82 -11.42 5.94 0.64
N HIS A 83 -11.87 6.73 -0.34
CA HIS A 83 -12.16 6.27 -1.69
C HIS A 83 -10.90 5.87 -2.45
N SER A 84 -10.97 4.79 -3.23
CA SER A 84 -9.81 4.23 -3.96
C SER A 84 -9.84 4.48 -5.47
N ARG A 85 -10.74 5.34 -5.96
CA ARG A 85 -10.90 5.64 -7.39
C ARG A 85 -10.49 7.08 -7.66
N ALA A 86 -9.84 7.29 -8.80
CA ALA A 86 -9.34 8.59 -9.23
C ALA A 86 -8.54 9.31 -8.12
N VAL A 87 -7.61 8.58 -7.50
CA VAL A 87 -6.70 9.11 -6.49
C VAL A 87 -5.50 9.70 -7.21
N ILE A 88 -5.21 10.97 -6.95
CA ILE A 88 -4.04 11.67 -7.47
C ILE A 88 -2.90 11.41 -6.48
N SER A 89 -1.81 10.78 -6.95
CA SER A 89 -0.68 10.34 -6.12
C SER A 89 -0.05 11.46 -5.31
N ASP A 90 0.13 12.62 -5.94
CA ASP A 90 0.92 13.73 -5.41
C ASP A 90 0.25 14.33 -4.16
N PHE A 91 -1.08 14.36 -4.15
CA PHE A 91 -1.88 14.90 -3.05
C PHE A 91 -2.53 13.81 -2.19
N LYS A 92 -2.52 12.55 -2.63
CA LYS A 92 -3.21 11.41 -2.00
C LYS A 92 -4.71 11.67 -1.76
N LEU A 93 -5.34 12.39 -2.69
CA LEU A 93 -6.76 12.77 -2.65
C LEU A 93 -7.50 12.22 -3.86
N ASN A 94 -8.80 11.95 -3.70
CA ASN A 94 -9.66 11.64 -4.84
C ASN A 94 -9.98 12.92 -5.64
N ARG A 95 -10.42 12.76 -6.89
CA ARG A 95 -10.79 13.89 -7.78
C ARG A 95 -11.72 14.95 -7.15
N THR A 96 -12.69 14.52 -6.35
CA THR A 96 -13.70 15.41 -5.78
C THR A 96 -13.13 16.23 -4.63
N ALA A 97 -12.48 15.57 -3.67
CA ALA A 97 -11.82 16.23 -2.54
C ALA A 97 -10.64 17.09 -3.00
N PHE A 98 -9.90 16.64 -4.02
CA PHE A 98 -8.87 17.46 -4.65
C PHE A 98 -9.45 18.76 -5.20
N ARG A 99 -10.53 18.67 -6.00
CA ARG A 99 -11.19 19.85 -6.58
C ARG A 99 -11.73 20.80 -5.51
N GLU A 100 -12.33 20.27 -4.45
CA GLU A 100 -12.86 21.06 -3.33
C GLU A 100 -11.74 21.81 -2.59
N ARG A 101 -10.65 21.11 -2.25
CA ARG A 101 -9.50 21.72 -1.57
C ARG A 101 -8.72 22.69 -2.45
N ALA A 102 -8.61 22.42 -3.74
CA ALA A 102 -8.01 23.33 -4.72
C ALA A 102 -8.81 24.62 -4.84
N ARG A 103 -10.15 24.54 -4.91
CA ARG A 103 -11.03 25.72 -4.92
C ARG A 103 -10.98 26.51 -3.62
N ALA A 104 -10.81 25.82 -2.49
CA ALA A 104 -10.64 26.44 -1.18
C ALA A 104 -9.23 27.03 -0.94
N GLY A 105 -8.29 26.89 -1.89
CA GLY A 105 -6.91 27.37 -1.73
C GLY A 105 -6.09 26.60 -0.70
N GLN A 106 -6.52 25.40 -0.29
CA GLN A 106 -5.84 24.58 0.72
C GLN A 106 -4.67 23.76 0.14
N ILE A 107 -4.56 23.69 -1.19
CA ILE A 107 -3.49 22.95 -1.86
C ILE A 107 -2.45 23.95 -2.37
N PRO A 108 -1.20 23.90 -1.86
CA PRO A 108 -0.16 24.82 -2.29
C PRO A 108 0.17 24.60 -3.76
N GLY A 109 0.30 25.69 -4.52
CA GLY A 109 0.72 25.67 -5.92
C GLY A 109 -0.34 25.23 -6.94
N VAL A 110 -1.57 24.89 -6.51
CA VAL A 110 -2.64 24.53 -7.44
C VAL A 110 -3.54 25.74 -7.69
N THR A 111 -3.54 26.21 -8.94
CA THR A 111 -4.44 27.26 -9.42
C THR A 111 -5.31 26.75 -10.56
N LYS A 112 -6.41 27.45 -10.85
CA LYS A 112 -7.21 27.16 -12.04
C LYS A 112 -6.38 27.53 -13.26
N ALA A 113 -6.00 26.54 -14.05
CA ALA A 113 -5.28 26.80 -15.28
C ALA A 113 -6.24 27.43 -16.32
N SER A 114 -5.71 28.41 -17.04
CA SER A 114 -6.40 29.21 -18.06
C SER A 114 -5.48 29.27 -19.26
N TRP A 115 -5.87 28.60 -20.33
CA TRP A 115 -5.17 28.56 -21.61
C TRP A 115 -6.20 28.53 -22.74
#